data_AF-A0A1E5NA71-F1
#
_entry.id   AF-A0A1E5NA71-F1
#
_cell.length_a   1.000
_cell.length_b   1.000
_cell.length_c   1.000
_cell.angle_alpha   90.00
_cell.angle_beta   90.00
_cell.angle_gamma   90.00
#
_symmetry.space_group_name_H-M   'P 1'
#
loop_
_entity.id
_entity.type
_entity.pdbx_description
1 polymer ?
#
loop_
_entity_poly.entity_id
_entity_poly.type
_entity_poly.pdbx_seq_one_letter_code
_entity_poly.pdbx_strand_id
1 'polypeptide(L)'
;MATTRESKTTVLEKRLSRLELQVGYNEDGTKNGNGIIHKVEEVKEEIKNLRNDIKSYDTYLDNLSEDFIKIDLRIEKLENHVKDFLTEIQEYKNKIDEELKEIKKSLEGNITVDTLHKFQKAVVGIAGLLTAIGTIVGAILYFTK
;
A
#
# COMPACT_ATOMS: atom_id res chain seq x y z
N MET A 1 -52.55 -46.91 45.79
CA MET A 1 -51.63 -46.88 44.62
C MET A 1 -51.87 -45.73 43.64
N ALA A 2 -53.01 -45.02 43.68
CA ALA A 2 -53.28 -43.89 42.76
C ALA A 2 -52.51 -42.60 43.10
N THR A 3 -52.38 -42.24 44.38
CA THR A 3 -51.73 -41.01 44.87
C THR A 3 -50.24 -40.88 44.49
N THR A 4 -49.49 -41.98 44.43
CA THR A 4 -48.06 -41.97 44.05
C THR A 4 -47.85 -41.76 42.55
N ARG A 5 -48.82 -42.12 41.70
CA ARG A 5 -48.73 -41.92 40.25
C ARG A 5 -49.02 -40.46 39.88
N GLU A 6 -50.04 -39.87 40.48
CA GLU A 6 -50.46 -38.47 40.27
C GLU A 6 -49.34 -37.46 40.65
N SER A 7 -48.61 -37.77 41.72
CA SER A 7 -47.41 -37.01 42.13
C SER A 7 -46.27 -37.08 41.10
N LYS A 8 -46.04 -38.24 40.47
CA LYS A 8 -44.98 -38.39 39.45
C LYS A 8 -45.32 -37.66 38.15
N THR A 9 -46.58 -37.69 37.72
CA THR A 9 -47.04 -36.94 36.54
C THR A 9 -46.82 -35.44 36.71
N THR A 10 -47.22 -34.90 37.86
CA THR A 10 -47.04 -33.47 38.18
C THR A 10 -45.56 -33.05 38.17
N VAL A 11 -44.66 -33.92 38.62
CA VAL A 11 -43.21 -33.66 38.58
C VAL A 11 -42.67 -33.69 37.14
N LEU A 12 -43.17 -34.59 36.30
CA LEU A 12 -42.78 -34.67 34.89
C LEU A 12 -43.25 -33.44 34.11
N GLU A 13 -44.49 -32.99 34.31
CA GLU A 13 -45.03 -31.78 33.67
C GLU A 13 -44.18 -30.55 33.99
N LYS A 14 -43.86 -30.33 35.27
CA LYS A 14 -42.97 -29.22 35.68
C LYS A 14 -41.57 -29.30 35.07
N ARG A 15 -41.04 -30.50 34.88
CA ARG A 15 -39.74 -30.70 34.21
C ARG A 15 -39.84 -30.42 32.72
N LEU A 16 -40.93 -30.82 32.08
CA LEU A 16 -41.19 -30.57 30.67
C LEU A 16 -41.31 -29.07 30.39
N SER A 17 -42.12 -28.33 31.16
CA SER A 17 -42.27 -26.88 30.98
C SER A 17 -40.95 -26.12 31.17
N ARG A 18 -40.10 -26.55 32.10
CA ARG A 18 -38.74 -25.98 32.25
C ARG A 18 -37.86 -26.26 31.04
N LEU A 19 -37.95 -27.46 30.46
CA LEU A 19 -37.21 -27.80 29.25
C LEU A 19 -37.71 -26.99 28.05
N GLU A 20 -39.02 -26.81 27.90
CA GLU A 20 -39.62 -25.98 26.84
C GLU A 20 -39.09 -24.54 26.91
N LEU A 21 -39.11 -23.93 28.11
CA LEU A 21 -38.55 -22.59 28.32
C LEU A 21 -37.05 -22.52 28.00
N GLN A 22 -36.26 -23.53 28.41
CA GLN A 22 -34.83 -23.59 28.12
C GLN A 22 -34.52 -23.78 26.63
N VAL A 23 -35.31 -24.61 25.93
CA VAL A 23 -35.21 -24.81 24.48
C VAL A 23 -35.58 -23.51 23.75
N GLY A 24 -36.58 -22.80 24.25
CA GLY A 24 -36.96 -21.48 23.77
C GLY A 24 -38.43 -21.33 23.39
N TYR A 25 -39.30 -22.13 23.99
CA TYR A 25 -40.74 -22.06 23.80
C TYR A 25 -41.45 -21.64 25.09
N ASN A 26 -42.48 -20.82 24.94
CA ASN A 26 -43.46 -20.53 25.98
C ASN A 26 -44.43 -21.72 26.13
N GLU A 27 -45.22 -21.73 27.21
CA GLU A 27 -46.23 -22.76 27.47
C GLU A 27 -47.32 -22.82 26.37
N ASP A 28 -47.52 -21.74 25.62
CA ASP A 28 -48.45 -21.66 24.48
C ASP A 28 -47.83 -22.16 23.15
N GLY A 29 -46.58 -22.64 23.18
CA GLY A 29 -45.85 -23.13 22.01
C GLY A 29 -45.21 -22.04 21.15
N THR A 30 -45.31 -20.76 21.53
CA THR A 30 -44.63 -19.66 20.81
C THR A 30 -43.15 -19.56 21.20
N LYS A 31 -42.30 -19.04 20.31
CA LYS A 31 -40.89 -18.79 20.64
C LYS A 31 -40.77 -17.73 21.73
N ASN A 32 -40.00 -17.99 22.77
CA ASN A 32 -39.84 -17.09 23.92
C ASN A 32 -38.67 -16.10 23.79
N GLY A 33 -37.87 -16.21 22.72
CA GLY A 33 -36.77 -15.31 22.42
C GLY A 33 -35.56 -15.39 23.38
N ASN A 34 -35.52 -16.32 24.34
CA ASN A 34 -34.47 -16.38 25.36
C ASN A 34 -33.87 -17.79 25.56
N GLY A 35 -34.37 -18.80 24.85
CA GLY A 35 -33.85 -20.17 24.91
C GLY A 35 -32.70 -20.47 23.95
N ILE A 36 -32.29 -21.74 23.93
CA ILE A 36 -31.19 -22.25 23.09
C ILE A 36 -31.41 -21.94 21.61
N ILE A 37 -32.64 -22.03 21.12
CA ILE A 37 -32.97 -21.70 19.71
C ILE A 37 -32.56 -20.27 19.37
N HIS A 38 -32.88 -19.30 20.24
CA HIS A 38 -32.55 -17.90 20.00
C HIS A 38 -31.04 -17.68 19.97
N LYS A 39 -30.31 -18.25 20.94
CA LYS A 39 -28.85 -18.16 20.99
C LYS A 39 -28.18 -18.76 19.75
N VAL A 40 -28.72 -19.87 19.24
CA VAL A 40 -28.23 -20.48 17.99
C VAL A 40 -28.49 -19.57 16.79
N GLU A 41 -29.64 -18.89 16.74
CA GLU A 41 -29.96 -17.90 15.71
C GLU A 41 -29.01 -16.69 15.78
N GLU A 42 -28.73 -16.15 16.97
CA GLU A 42 -27.77 -15.06 17.18
C GLU A 42 -26.36 -15.44 16.72
N VAL A 43 -25.85 -16.58 17.20
CA VAL A 43 -24.52 -17.09 16.81
C VAL A 43 -24.43 -17.31 15.31
N LYS A 44 -25.51 -17.80 14.67
CA LYS A 44 -25.56 -17.98 13.22
C LYS A 44 -25.43 -16.65 12.48
N GLU A 45 -26.08 -15.59 12.98
CA GLU A 45 -25.98 -14.27 12.36
C GLU A 45 -24.59 -13.63 12.60
N GLU A 46 -24.02 -13.80 13.78
CA GLU A 46 -22.63 -13.38 14.06
C GLU A 46 -21.63 -14.08 13.13
N ILE A 47 -21.75 -15.40 12.94
CA ILE A 47 -20.91 -16.15 11.99
C ILE A 47 -21.07 -15.63 10.56
N LYS A 48 -22.30 -15.27 10.16
CA LYS A 48 -22.56 -14.71 8.84
C LYS A 48 -21.91 -13.33 8.67
N ASN A 49 -21.98 -12.47 9.68
CA ASN A 49 -21.33 -11.16 9.67
C ASN A 49 -19.81 -11.30 9.61
N LEU A 50 -19.21 -12.14 10.46
CA LEU A 50 -17.78 -12.43 10.43
C LEU A 50 -17.32 -12.97 9.07
N ARG A 51 -18.12 -13.82 8.42
CA ARG A 51 -17.82 -14.29 7.06
C ARG A 51 -17.79 -13.16 6.03
N ASN A 52 -18.69 -12.18 6.16
CA ASN A 52 -18.71 -11.03 5.27
C ASN A 52 -17.50 -10.13 5.52
N ASP A 53 -17.12 -9.92 6.78
CA ASP A 53 -15.93 -9.15 7.15
C ASP A 53 -14.67 -9.79 6.57
N ILE A 54 -14.52 -11.12 6.67
CA ILE A 54 -13.39 -11.87 6.08
C ILE A 54 -13.32 -11.61 4.57
N LYS A 55 -14.43 -11.70 3.84
CA LYS A 55 -14.45 -11.43 2.39
C LYS A 55 -14.06 -9.98 2.06
N SER A 56 -14.47 -9.03 2.91
CA SER A 56 -14.09 -7.64 2.76
C SER A 56 -12.58 -7.46 2.96
N TYR A 57 -12.00 -8.16 3.94
CA TYR A 57 -10.55 -8.14 4.17
C TYR A 57 -9.78 -8.80 3.03
N ASP A 58 -10.25 -9.92 2.48
CA ASP A 58 -9.63 -10.54 1.30
C ASP A 58 -9.57 -9.55 0.14
N THR A 59 -10.69 -8.88 -0.15
CA THR A 59 -10.74 -7.84 -1.22
C THR A 59 -9.79 -6.68 -0.93
N TYR A 60 -9.69 -6.25 0.32
CA TYR A 60 -8.76 -5.20 0.72
C TYR A 60 -7.30 -5.62 0.52
N LEU A 61 -6.95 -6.86 0.88
CA LEU A 61 -5.60 -7.40 0.70
C LEU A 61 -5.23 -7.56 -0.77
N ASP A 62 -6.17 -7.98 -1.62
CA ASP A 62 -5.96 -8.05 -3.08
C ASP A 62 -5.63 -6.66 -3.64
N ASN A 63 -6.42 -5.63 -3.30
CA ASN A 63 -6.16 -4.26 -3.72
C ASN A 63 -4.81 -3.74 -3.24
N LEU A 64 -4.44 -4.04 -1.99
CA LEU A 64 -3.15 -3.65 -1.43
C LEU A 64 -1.99 -4.33 -2.17
N SER A 65 -2.16 -5.59 -2.56
CA SER A 65 -1.18 -6.32 -3.37
C SER A 65 -1.00 -5.69 -4.75
N GLU A 66 -2.09 -5.32 -5.42
CA GLU A 66 -2.02 -4.60 -6.70
C GLU A 66 -1.30 -3.25 -6.57
N ASP A 67 -1.53 -2.52 -5.49
CA ASP A 67 -0.89 -1.23 -5.25
C ASP A 67 0.61 -1.38 -4.99
N PHE A 68 1.04 -2.43 -4.28
CA PHE A 68 2.46 -2.75 -4.14
C PHE A 68 3.12 -3.03 -5.49
N ILE A 69 2.48 -3.81 -6.37
CA ILE A 69 2.99 -4.06 -7.73
C ILE A 69 3.15 -2.74 -8.50
N LYS A 70 2.18 -1.83 -8.41
CA LYS A 70 2.26 -0.51 -9.06
C LYS A 70 3.41 0.34 -8.50
N ILE A 71 3.64 0.29 -7.19
CA ILE A 71 4.75 1.00 -6.54
C ILE A 71 6.09 0.45 -7.02
N ASP A 72 6.26 -0.87 -7.05
CA ASP A 72 7.50 -1.51 -7.52
C ASP A 72 7.83 -1.09 -8.96
N LEU A 73 6.83 -1.12 -9.86
CA LEU A 73 7.00 -0.65 -11.25
C LEU A 73 7.37 0.83 -11.34
N ARG A 74 6.86 1.67 -10.43
CA ARG A 74 7.21 3.11 -10.39
C ARG A 74 8.65 3.30 -9.89
N ILE A 75 9.08 2.52 -8.91
CA ILE A 75 10.45 2.54 -8.40
C ILE A 75 11.41 2.11 -9.50
N GLU A 76 11.14 0.99 -10.20
CA GLU A 76 11.98 0.50 -11.30
C GLU A 76 12.16 1.57 -12.40
N LYS A 77 11.08 2.25 -12.78
CA LYS A 77 11.16 3.37 -13.75
C LYS A 77 12.02 4.51 -13.26
N LEU A 78 11.90 4.89 -11.98
CA LEU A 78 12.73 5.94 -11.39
C LEU A 78 14.21 5.54 -11.33
N GLU A 79 14.51 4.29 -10.98
CA GLU A 79 15.87 3.77 -10.99
C GLU A 79 16.49 3.82 -12.39
N ASN A 80 15.73 3.48 -13.42
CA ASN A 80 16.19 3.58 -14.81
C ASN A 80 16.43 5.04 -15.22
N HIS A 81 15.51 5.96 -14.92
CA HIS A 81 15.74 7.39 -15.17
C HIS A 81 16.98 7.92 -14.46
N VAL A 82 17.24 7.49 -13.22
CA VAL A 82 18.46 7.88 -12.48
C VAL A 82 19.71 7.34 -13.17
N LYS A 83 19.70 6.09 -13.65
CA LYS A 83 20.83 5.52 -14.41
C LYS A 83 21.09 6.28 -15.71
N ASP A 84 20.03 6.63 -16.44
CA ASP A 84 20.14 7.40 -17.68
C ASP A 84 20.76 8.77 -17.40
N PHE A 85 20.28 9.48 -16.37
CA PHE A 85 20.87 10.76 -15.97
C PHE A 85 22.33 10.66 -15.52
N LEU A 86 22.72 9.60 -14.81
CA LEU A 86 24.11 9.40 -14.42
C LEU A 86 25.00 9.18 -15.65
N THR A 87 24.49 8.49 -16.67
CA THR A 87 25.17 8.30 -17.95
C THR A 87 25.38 9.66 -18.65
N GLU A 88 24.32 10.47 -18.76
CA GLU A 88 24.40 11.82 -19.36
C GLU A 88 25.40 12.71 -18.61
N ILE A 89 25.38 12.73 -17.28
CA ILE A 89 26.33 13.50 -16.46
C ILE A 89 27.77 13.05 -16.74
N GLN A 90 28.00 11.74 -16.87
CA GLN A 90 29.34 11.22 -17.17
C GLN A 90 29.81 11.62 -18.57
N GLU A 91 28.93 11.61 -19.57
CA GLU A 91 29.23 12.11 -20.93
C GLU A 91 29.57 13.60 -20.92
N TYR A 92 28.77 14.42 -20.24
CA TYR A 92 29.04 15.85 -20.10
C TYR A 92 30.37 16.12 -19.38
N LYS A 93 30.67 15.36 -18.32
CA LYS A 93 31.94 15.46 -17.60
C LYS A 93 33.12 15.15 -18.51
N ASN A 94 33.05 14.05 -19.28
CA ASN A 94 34.09 13.66 -20.22
C ASN A 94 34.32 14.77 -21.27
N LYS A 95 33.23 15.34 -21.80
CA LYS A 95 33.30 16.44 -22.78
C LYS A 95 33.96 17.69 -22.19
N ILE A 96 33.62 18.06 -20.95
CA ILE A 96 34.25 19.18 -20.25
C ILE A 96 35.74 18.91 -20.05
N ASP A 97 36.12 17.69 -19.64
CA ASP A 97 37.52 17.31 -19.45
C ASP A 97 38.32 17.41 -20.78
N GLU A 98 37.72 17.03 -21.90
CA GLU A 98 38.31 17.19 -23.24
C GLU A 98 38.45 18.67 -23.63
N GLU A 99 37.40 19.48 -23.48
CA GLU A 99 37.41 20.91 -23.78
C GLU A 99 38.44 21.65 -22.91
N LEU A 100 38.57 21.31 -21.63
CA LEU A 100 39.59 21.87 -20.73
C LEU A 100 41.01 21.49 -21.14
N LYS A 101 41.26 20.24 -21.57
CA LYS A 101 42.56 19.83 -22.12
C LYS A 101 42.92 20.62 -23.37
N GLU A 102 41.95 20.82 -24.28
CA GLU A 102 42.18 21.63 -25.49
C GLU A 102 42.49 23.09 -25.17
N ILE A 103 41.76 23.69 -24.22
CA ILE A 103 42.01 25.06 -23.76
C ILE A 103 43.42 25.16 -23.17
N LYS A 104 43.80 24.23 -22.28
CA LYS A 104 45.13 24.20 -21.68
C LYS A 104 46.24 24.16 -22.76
N LYS A 105 46.11 23.26 -23.73
CA LYS A 105 47.04 23.16 -24.87
C LYS A 105 47.08 24.43 -25.71
N SER A 106 45.94 25.12 -25.87
CA SER A 106 45.84 26.36 -26.66
C SER A 106 46.40 27.59 -25.92
N LEU A 107 46.43 27.56 -24.58
CA LEU A 107 47.04 28.58 -23.71
C LEU A 107 48.56 28.40 -23.55
N GLU A 108 49.09 27.19 -23.74
CA GLU A 108 50.53 26.95 -23.82
C GLU A 108 51.16 27.55 -25.11
N GLY A 109 50.34 27.95 -26.10
CA GLY A 109 50.73 28.74 -27.27
C GLY A 109 50.33 30.22 -27.17
N ASN A 110 50.58 31.01 -28.21
CA ASN A 110 50.14 32.41 -28.25
C ASN A 110 48.60 32.51 -28.21
N ILE A 111 48.05 33.41 -27.39
CA ILE A 111 46.59 33.65 -27.30
C ILE A 111 46.10 34.22 -28.64
N THR A 112 45.22 33.48 -29.30
CA THR A 112 44.58 33.86 -30.56
C THR A 112 43.05 33.94 -30.39
N VAL A 113 42.36 34.50 -31.39
CA VAL A 113 40.88 34.56 -31.40
C VAL A 113 40.26 33.15 -31.30
N ASP A 114 40.91 32.14 -31.88
CA ASP A 114 40.52 30.73 -31.75
C ASP A 114 40.61 30.22 -30.30
N THR A 115 41.66 30.62 -29.56
CA THR A 115 41.79 30.31 -28.13
C THR A 115 40.62 30.89 -27.32
N LEU A 116 40.19 32.12 -27.65
CA LEU A 116 39.06 32.79 -27.01
C LEU A 116 37.73 32.09 -27.31
N HIS A 117 37.54 31.66 -28.57
CA HIS A 117 36.31 30.98 -28.99
C HIS A 117 36.18 29.58 -28.36
N LYS A 118 37.28 28.85 -28.20
CA LYS A 118 37.31 27.58 -27.45
C LYS A 118 36.99 27.77 -25.98
N PHE A 119 37.54 28.81 -25.35
CA PHE A 119 37.20 29.16 -23.96
C PHE A 119 35.70 29.44 -23.79
N GLN A 120 35.11 30.21 -24.71
CA GLN A 120 33.67 30.48 -24.69
C GLN A 120 32.84 29.19 -24.78
N LYS A 121 33.21 28.24 -25.64
CA LYS A 121 32.51 26.94 -25.75
C LYS A 121 32.55 26.15 -24.44
N ALA A 122 33.70 26.09 -23.77
CA ALA A 122 33.81 25.39 -22.48
C ALA A 122 32.99 26.05 -21.37
N VAL A 123 32.98 27.39 -21.32
CA VAL A 123 32.13 28.12 -20.36
C VAL A 123 30.65 27.82 -20.61
N VAL A 124 30.22 27.76 -21.87
CA VAL A 124 28.84 27.37 -22.23
C VAL A 124 28.55 25.91 -21.86
N GLY A 125 29.49 24.99 -22.07
CA GLY A 125 29.37 23.59 -21.67
C GLY A 125 29.20 23.41 -20.16
N ILE A 126 30.02 24.10 -19.36
CA ILE A 126 29.94 24.11 -17.90
C ILE A 126 28.60 24.69 -17.43
N ALA A 127 28.14 25.79 -18.04
CA ALA A 127 26.85 26.40 -17.72
C ALA A 127 25.67 25.44 -18.01
N GLY A 128 25.75 24.69 -19.12
CA GLY A 128 24.78 23.65 -19.45
C GLY A 128 24.68 22.56 -18.37
N LEU A 129 25.82 22.05 -17.90
CA LEU A 129 25.86 21.05 -16.83
C LEU A 129 25.26 21.56 -15.52
N LEU A 130 25.62 22.78 -15.09
CA LEU A 130 25.07 23.39 -13.87
C LEU A 130 23.55 23.57 -13.95
N THR A 131 23.03 23.91 -15.13
CA THR A 131 21.58 24.05 -15.36
C THR A 131 20.86 22.69 -15.26
N ALA A 132 21.45 21.63 -15.83
CA ALA A 132 20.91 20.28 -15.73
C ALA A 132 20.86 19.80 -14.26
N ILE A 133 21.94 19.98 -13.50
CA ILE A 133 21.99 19.65 -12.06
C ILE A 133 20.94 20.45 -11.28
N GLY A 134 20.84 21.77 -11.54
CA GLY A 134 19.86 22.63 -10.87
C GLY A 134 18.41 22.20 -11.13
N THR A 135 18.10 21.76 -12.36
CA THR A 135 16.78 21.25 -12.73
C THR A 135 16.45 19.95 -11.98
N ILE A 136 17.42 19.05 -11.82
CA ILE A 136 17.26 17.80 -11.07
C ILE A 136 16.98 18.09 -9.59
N VAL A 137 17.80 18.93 -8.95
CA VAL A 137 17.61 19.30 -7.54
C VAL A 137 16.25 20.00 -7.35
N GLY A 138 15.86 20.86 -8.29
CA GLY A 138 14.56 21.51 -8.28
C GLY A 138 13.39 20.53 -8.39
N ALA A 139 13.48 19.55 -9.29
CA ALA A 139 12.46 18.51 -9.44
C ALA A 139 12.32 17.67 -8.14
N ILE A 140 13.45 17.24 -7.55
CA ILE A 140 13.44 16.49 -6.28
C ILE A 140 12.77 17.30 -5.16
N LEU A 141 13.10 18.59 -5.03
CA LEU A 141 12.49 19.47 -4.01
C LEU A 141 11.00 19.72 -4.26
N TYR A 142 10.54 19.78 -5.52
CA TYR A 142 9.13 19.93 -5.84
C TYR A 142 8.32 18.68 -5.47
N PHE A 143 8.86 17.48 -5.71
CA PHE A 143 8.17 16.22 -5.42
C PHE A 143 8.31 15.73 -3.97
N THR A 144 9.21 16.31 -3.17
CA THR A 144 9.38 15.98 -1.73
C THR A 144 8.64 16.94 -0.79
N LYS A 145 7.89 17.91 -1.32
CA LYS A 145 7.12 18.90 -0.58
C LYS A 145 5.63 18.61 -0.66
#